data_AF-A0A662FRH2-F1
#
_entry.id   AF-A0A662FRH2-F1
#
_cell.length_a   1.000
_cell.length_b   1.000
_cell.length_c   1.000
_cell.angle_alpha   90.00
_cell.angle_beta   90.00
_cell.angle_gamma   90.00
#
_symmetry.space_group_name_H-M   'P 1'
#
loop_
_entity.id
_entity.type
_entity.pdbx_description
1 polymer ?
#
loop_
_entity_poly.entity_id
_entity_poly.type
_entity_poly.pdbx_seq_one_letter_code
_entity_poly.pdbx_strand_id
1 'polypeptide(L)'
;MVLRDYNHPSIIAWVPFNEKTPKTEEEKNFIVEIYRRTKRLDPTRLVVDNSGYYHTETDIVDIHDYTVWKGVENFKSKWKRVREVGDLSPLKEHVKVMANGFKYKDQPIVISEFGGWGIKKYRPIIDRPPCYYGRILEDEYEFINKYRDVVLAIAEEPTICGFCYTQLYDIEGEINGFLTYDRKWKIDPSEIFRIHQRVGEIVSKRL
;
A
#
# COMPACT_ATOMS: atom_id res chain seq x y z
N MET A 1 -14.09 -15.59 8.88
CA MET A 1 -12.74 -15.47 8.30
C MET A 1 -11.72 -16.11 9.23
N VAL A 2 -11.35 -15.46 10.36
CA VAL A 2 -10.33 -15.97 11.30
C VAL A 2 -10.49 -17.45 11.67
N LEU A 3 -11.66 -17.88 12.15
CA LEU A 3 -11.87 -19.28 12.57
C LEU A 3 -11.68 -20.31 11.45
N ARG A 4 -12.06 -19.96 10.21
CA ARG A 4 -11.89 -20.84 9.05
C ARG A 4 -10.41 -20.96 8.68
N ASP A 5 -9.70 -19.83 8.72
CA ASP A 5 -8.39 -19.66 8.12
C ASP A 5 -7.23 -19.73 9.14
N TYR A 6 -7.53 -20.03 10.41
CA TYR A 6 -6.59 -19.96 11.54
C TYR A 6 -5.32 -20.81 11.35
N ASN A 7 -5.43 -21.99 10.72
CA ASN A 7 -4.31 -22.93 10.55
C ASN A 7 -3.50 -22.71 9.27
N HIS A 8 -3.71 -21.60 8.54
CA HIS A 8 -2.94 -21.30 7.33
C HIS A 8 -1.63 -20.58 7.66
N PRO A 9 -0.45 -21.19 7.38
CA PRO A 9 0.84 -20.58 7.70
C PRO A 9 1.17 -19.39 6.78
N SER A 10 0.53 -19.30 5.61
CA SER A 10 0.72 -18.18 4.68
C SER A 10 0.06 -16.88 5.15
N ILE A 11 -0.89 -16.96 6.10
CA ILE A 11 -1.53 -15.79 6.68
C ILE A 11 -0.65 -15.30 7.82
N ILE A 12 -0.18 -14.05 7.72
CA ILE A 12 0.69 -13.42 8.72
C ILE A 12 0.04 -12.23 9.43
N ALA A 13 -1.03 -11.67 8.84
CA ALA A 13 -1.78 -10.56 9.40
C ALA A 13 -3.25 -10.60 8.98
N TRP A 14 -4.11 -9.95 9.78
CA TRP A 14 -5.52 -9.74 9.47
C TRP A 14 -5.80 -8.26 9.20
N VAL A 15 -6.59 -7.98 8.15
CA VAL A 15 -6.96 -6.61 7.75
C VAL A 15 -8.49 -6.52 7.64
N PRO A 16 -9.22 -6.16 8.70
CA PRO A 16 -10.69 -6.18 8.70
C PRO A 16 -11.34 -5.10 7.85
N PHE A 17 -10.68 -3.94 7.70
CA PHE A 17 -11.18 -2.81 6.92
C PHE A 17 -10.14 -2.27 5.95
N ASN A 18 -10.61 -1.75 4.83
CA ASN A 18 -9.83 -0.99 3.85
C ASN A 18 -10.44 0.40 3.73
N GLU A 19 -9.63 1.45 3.91
CA GLU A 19 -9.97 2.82 3.53
C GLU A 19 -11.26 3.41 4.15
N LYS A 20 -11.66 2.96 5.36
CA LYS A 20 -12.77 3.61 6.08
C LYS A 20 -12.38 5.01 6.51
N THR A 21 -13.36 5.92 6.52
CA THR A 21 -13.20 7.34 6.90
C THR A 21 -14.09 7.68 8.10
N PRO A 22 -13.80 7.15 9.30
CA PRO A 22 -14.65 7.34 10.47
C PRO A 22 -14.71 8.84 10.86
N LYS A 23 -15.92 9.36 11.03
CA LYS A 23 -16.22 10.76 11.36
C LYS A 23 -16.66 10.92 12.81
N THR A 24 -17.29 9.91 13.40
CA THR A 24 -17.81 9.95 14.78
C THR A 24 -16.98 9.12 15.74
N GLU A 25 -17.17 9.33 17.06
CA GLU A 25 -16.55 8.49 18.09
C GLU A 25 -17.06 7.04 18.03
N GLU A 26 -18.33 6.86 17.70
CA GLU A 26 -18.95 5.54 17.55
C GLU A 26 -18.32 4.75 16.40
N GLU A 27 -18.09 5.38 15.25
CA GLU A 27 -17.43 4.73 14.10
C GLU A 27 -15.99 4.33 14.41
N LYS A 28 -15.24 5.17 15.15
CA LYS A 28 -13.88 4.83 15.61
C LYS A 28 -13.90 3.68 16.63
N ASN A 29 -14.82 3.72 17.59
CA ASN A 29 -14.98 2.67 18.60
C ASN A 29 -15.36 1.32 17.96
N PHE A 30 -16.13 1.34 16.89
CA PHE A 30 -16.43 0.15 16.11
C PHE A 30 -15.17 -0.48 15.51
N ILE A 31 -14.27 0.32 14.93
CA ILE A 31 -12.98 -0.17 14.40
C ILE A 31 -12.13 -0.76 15.54
N VAL A 32 -12.03 -0.08 16.69
CA VAL A 32 -11.32 -0.58 17.87
C VAL A 32 -11.88 -1.91 18.36
N GLU A 33 -13.21 -2.06 18.44
CA GLU A 33 -13.84 -3.30 18.88
C GLU A 33 -13.54 -4.46 17.92
N ILE A 34 -13.55 -4.20 16.61
CA ILE A 34 -13.22 -5.21 15.60
C ILE A 34 -11.73 -5.60 15.66
N TYR A 35 -10.82 -4.65 15.83
CA TYR A 35 -9.40 -4.92 16.08
C TYR A 35 -9.24 -5.84 17.30
N ARG A 36 -9.78 -5.45 18.45
CA ARG A 36 -9.67 -6.22 19.71
C ARG A 36 -10.32 -7.60 19.59
N ARG A 37 -11.47 -7.70 18.92
CA ARG A 37 -12.13 -8.99 18.68
C ARG A 37 -11.30 -9.89 17.77
N THR A 38 -10.63 -9.32 16.76
CA THR A 38 -9.71 -10.06 15.89
C THR A 38 -8.53 -10.60 16.71
N LYS A 39 -7.90 -9.77 17.56
CA LYS A 39 -6.83 -10.22 18.48
C LYS A 39 -7.31 -11.29 19.48
N ARG A 40 -8.55 -11.24 19.96
CA ARG A 40 -9.12 -12.27 20.83
C ARG A 40 -9.32 -13.61 20.11
N LEU A 41 -9.68 -13.57 18.82
CA LEU A 41 -9.87 -14.77 18.00
C LEU A 41 -8.54 -15.38 17.53
N ASP A 42 -7.55 -14.53 17.26
CA ASP A 42 -6.20 -14.95 16.91
C ASP A 42 -5.16 -14.03 17.55
N PRO A 43 -4.64 -14.38 18.74
CA PRO A 43 -3.63 -13.58 19.43
C PRO A 43 -2.23 -13.73 18.81
N THR A 44 -2.03 -14.66 17.88
CA THR A 44 -0.70 -15.03 17.36
C THR A 44 -0.27 -14.21 16.15
N ARG A 45 -1.21 -13.59 15.44
CA ARG A 45 -0.96 -12.81 14.22
C ARG A 45 -1.16 -11.31 14.44
N LEU A 46 -0.54 -10.53 13.55
CA LEU A 46 -0.66 -9.08 13.53
C LEU A 46 -2.04 -8.67 12.99
N VAL A 47 -2.52 -7.49 13.37
CA VAL A 47 -3.76 -6.92 12.84
C VAL A 47 -3.51 -5.49 12.38
N VAL A 48 -3.90 -5.21 11.14
CA VAL A 48 -4.07 -3.87 10.59
C VAL A 48 -5.54 -3.53 10.72
N ASP A 49 -5.91 -2.55 11.53
CA ASP A 49 -7.32 -2.28 11.81
C ASP A 49 -8.10 -1.73 10.59
N ASN A 50 -7.59 -0.67 9.98
CA ASN A 50 -8.19 0.04 8.85
C ASN A 50 -7.11 0.44 7.86
N SER A 51 -6.96 -0.35 6.80
CA SER A 51 -5.88 -0.22 5.82
C SER A 51 -5.83 1.18 5.20
N GLY A 52 -4.64 1.75 5.16
CA GLY A 52 -4.28 2.93 4.37
C GLY A 52 -4.36 4.28 5.06
N TYR A 53 -5.29 4.47 6.01
CA TYR A 53 -5.46 5.72 6.76
C TYR A 53 -6.47 5.62 7.91
N TYR A 54 -6.53 6.65 8.76
CA TYR A 54 -7.39 6.75 9.94
C TYR A 54 -7.29 5.56 10.90
N HIS A 55 -6.08 5.07 11.14
CA HIS A 55 -5.81 4.03 12.12
C HIS A 55 -6.24 4.41 13.53
N THR A 56 -6.77 3.43 14.26
CA THR A 56 -7.12 3.47 15.67
C THR A 56 -6.10 2.69 16.51
N GLU A 57 -6.45 1.52 17.03
CA GLU A 57 -5.52 0.54 17.59
C GLU A 57 -5.07 -0.41 16.47
N THR A 58 -3.76 -0.57 16.26
CA THR A 58 -3.22 -1.42 15.21
C THR A 58 -1.81 -1.91 15.54
N ASP A 59 -1.44 -3.10 15.06
CA ASP A 59 -0.09 -3.65 15.21
C ASP A 59 0.88 -3.12 14.14
N ILE A 60 0.37 -2.78 12.94
CA ILE A 60 1.11 -2.20 11.81
C ILE A 60 0.36 -0.94 11.36
N VAL A 61 1.09 0.13 11.07
CA VAL A 61 0.52 1.30 10.40
C VAL A 61 0.81 1.15 8.91
N ASP A 62 -0.22 0.87 8.11
CA ASP A 62 -0.06 0.80 6.67
C ASP A 62 -0.57 2.08 5.99
N ILE A 63 0.01 2.43 4.85
CA ILE A 63 -0.25 3.71 4.19
C ILE A 63 -0.47 3.48 2.70
N HIS A 64 -1.56 4.05 2.20
CA HIS A 64 -1.81 4.15 0.76
C HIS A 64 -1.10 5.41 0.23
N ASP A 65 0.16 5.26 -0.17
CA ASP A 65 1.03 6.37 -0.55
C ASP A 65 1.05 6.60 -2.06
N TYR A 66 0.28 7.60 -2.48
CA TYR A 66 0.22 8.06 -3.86
C TYR A 66 1.00 9.36 -4.11
N THR A 67 1.84 9.81 -3.17
CA THR A 67 2.71 10.99 -3.35
C THR A 67 3.67 10.83 -4.53
N VAL A 68 4.00 9.60 -4.90
CA VAL A 68 4.81 9.20 -6.06
C VAL A 68 4.25 9.68 -7.40
N TRP A 69 2.96 10.02 -7.47
CA TRP A 69 2.36 10.60 -8.68
C TRP A 69 2.94 11.96 -9.04
N LYS A 70 3.38 12.72 -8.04
CA LYS A 70 4.09 14.01 -8.22
C LYS A 70 5.60 13.83 -8.43
N GLY A 71 6.09 12.59 -8.53
CA GLY A 71 7.49 12.24 -8.75
C GLY A 71 8.19 11.71 -7.49
N VAL A 72 9.30 11.00 -7.70
CA VAL A 72 10.10 10.36 -6.63
C VAL A 72 10.69 11.38 -5.65
N GLU A 73 11.11 12.55 -6.13
CA GLU A 73 11.61 13.62 -5.25
C GLU A 73 10.54 14.15 -4.28
N ASN A 74 9.27 14.19 -4.72
CA ASN A 74 8.17 14.54 -3.83
C ASN A 74 8.00 13.47 -2.74
N PHE A 75 8.03 12.19 -3.09
CA PHE A 75 8.03 11.09 -2.13
C PHE A 75 9.19 11.22 -1.13
N LYS A 76 10.44 11.35 -1.61
CA LYS A 76 11.64 11.48 -0.76
C LYS A 76 11.56 12.67 0.19
N SER A 77 11.08 13.82 -0.29
CA SER A 77 10.89 15.03 0.53
C SER A 77 9.86 14.81 1.64
N LYS A 78 8.74 14.15 1.33
CA LYS A 78 7.68 13.86 2.31
C LYS A 78 8.14 12.89 3.39
N TRP A 79 8.83 11.82 3.01
CA TRP A 79 9.38 10.85 3.96
C TRP A 79 10.57 11.39 4.77
N LYS A 80 11.35 12.31 4.20
CA LYS A 80 12.33 13.09 4.98
C LYS A 80 11.66 13.86 6.11
N ARG A 81 10.54 14.55 5.84
CA ARG A 81 9.77 15.24 6.90
C ARG A 81 9.23 14.27 7.94
N VAL A 82 8.73 13.09 7.53
CA VAL A 82 8.27 12.05 8.46
C VAL A 82 9.38 11.67 9.44
N ARG A 83 10.61 11.45 8.94
CA ARG A 83 11.77 11.15 9.81
C ARG A 83 12.12 12.28 10.76
N GLU A 84 12.10 13.52 10.28
CA GLU A 84 12.56 14.68 11.05
C GLU A 84 11.54 15.15 12.10
N VAL A 85 10.24 15.02 11.80
CA VAL A 85 9.15 15.59 12.61
C VAL A 85 8.35 14.50 13.35
N GLY A 86 8.42 13.24 12.90
CA GLY A 86 7.63 12.13 13.44
C GLY A 86 6.13 12.20 13.11
N ASP A 87 5.73 13.13 12.23
CA ASP A 87 4.34 13.33 11.82
C ASP A 87 4.09 12.63 10.48
N LEU A 88 3.25 11.59 10.51
CA LEU A 88 2.82 10.80 9.35
C LEU A 88 1.76 11.49 8.48
N SER A 89 1.26 12.67 8.88
CA SER A 89 0.21 13.39 8.17
C SER A 89 0.56 14.08 6.83
N PRO A 90 1.81 14.21 6.32
CA PRO A 90 2.05 14.97 5.09
C PRO A 90 1.74 14.20 3.79
N LEU A 91 1.35 12.92 3.86
CA LEU A 91 1.31 11.99 2.72
C LEU A 91 0.05 12.14 1.83
N LYS A 92 -1.03 12.77 2.30
CA LYS A 92 -2.17 13.18 1.45
C LYS A 92 -2.87 14.40 2.08
N GLU A 93 -3.00 15.49 1.32
CA GLU A 93 -3.73 16.68 1.79
C GLU A 93 -5.13 16.24 2.25
N HIS A 94 -5.47 16.53 3.51
CA HIS A 94 -6.75 16.21 4.17
C HIS A 94 -6.99 14.76 4.66
N VAL A 95 -6.03 13.83 4.50
CA VAL A 95 -6.16 12.46 5.07
C VAL A 95 -5.13 12.26 6.18
N LYS A 96 -5.60 11.81 7.35
CA LYS A 96 -4.74 11.53 8.50
C LYS A 96 -4.39 10.05 8.53
N VAL A 97 -3.13 9.74 8.85
CA VAL A 97 -2.71 8.35 9.05
C VAL A 97 -3.35 7.77 10.31
N MET A 98 -3.38 8.52 11.42
CA MET A 98 -4.10 8.13 12.63
C MET A 98 -5.46 8.85 12.72
N ALA A 99 -6.49 8.15 13.16
CA ALA A 99 -7.78 8.73 13.52
C ALA A 99 -7.64 9.72 14.67
N ASN A 100 -8.54 10.71 14.73
CA ASN A 100 -8.54 11.70 15.82
C ASN A 100 -8.65 11.01 17.19
N GLY A 101 -7.74 11.36 18.11
CA GLY A 101 -7.66 10.74 19.44
C GLY A 101 -6.68 9.56 19.53
N PHE A 102 -6.18 9.07 18.40
CA PHE A 102 -5.17 8.03 18.33
C PHE A 102 -3.83 8.62 17.91
N LYS A 103 -2.74 7.93 18.25
CA LYS A 103 -1.37 8.35 17.97
C LYS A 103 -0.55 7.18 17.45
N TYR A 104 0.38 7.49 16.56
CA TYR A 104 1.44 6.59 16.16
C TYR A 104 2.34 6.33 17.38
N LYS A 105 2.73 5.06 17.58
CA LYS A 105 3.49 4.54 18.72
C LYS A 105 4.67 3.71 18.25
N ASP A 106 5.34 4.17 17.18
CA ASP A 106 6.51 3.51 16.60
C ASP A 106 6.23 2.09 16.05
N GLN A 107 4.98 1.83 15.66
CA GLN A 107 4.63 0.59 14.98
C GLN A 107 5.33 0.48 13.62
N PRO A 108 5.63 -0.73 13.11
CA PRO A 108 6.16 -0.89 11.76
C PRO A 108 5.27 -0.20 10.72
N ILE A 109 5.89 0.49 9.76
CA ILE A 109 5.18 1.17 8.67
C ILE A 109 5.28 0.37 7.39
N VAL A 110 4.16 0.14 6.71
CA VAL A 110 4.11 -0.57 5.42
C VAL A 110 3.40 0.31 4.38
N ILE A 111 3.96 0.46 3.18
CA ILE A 111 3.20 1.06 2.07
C ILE A 111 2.35 -0.03 1.44
N SER A 112 1.16 -0.26 1.97
CA SER A 112 0.25 -1.34 1.51
C SER A 112 -0.36 -1.08 0.14
N GLU A 113 -0.31 0.16 -0.33
CA GLU A 113 -0.80 0.52 -1.65
C GLU A 113 0.00 1.69 -2.22
N PHE A 114 0.46 1.52 -3.46
CA PHE A 114 1.01 2.57 -4.30
C PHE A 114 0.89 2.16 -5.77
N GLY A 115 1.22 3.09 -6.67
CA GLY A 115 1.23 2.83 -8.10
C GLY A 115 -0.06 3.29 -8.76
N GLY A 116 -0.88 2.37 -9.25
CA GLY A 116 -2.16 2.74 -9.89
C GLY A 116 -2.02 3.36 -11.28
N TRP A 117 -0.93 3.06 -12.00
CA TRP A 117 -0.69 3.59 -13.34
C TRP A 117 -1.27 2.68 -14.41
N GLY A 118 -2.06 3.23 -15.33
CA GLY A 118 -2.46 2.52 -16.56
C GLY A 118 -1.41 2.68 -17.66
N ILE A 119 -1.44 1.80 -18.66
CA ILE A 119 -0.62 1.92 -19.88
C ILE A 119 -1.54 2.13 -21.08
N LYS A 120 -1.23 3.13 -21.91
CA LYS A 120 -2.12 3.70 -22.94
C LYS A 120 -2.67 2.70 -23.94
N LYS A 121 -1.94 1.64 -24.29
CA LYS A 121 -2.40 0.64 -25.25
C LYS A 121 -3.42 -0.36 -24.68
N TYR A 122 -3.51 -0.50 -23.35
CA TYR A 122 -4.45 -1.43 -22.73
C TYR A 122 -5.82 -0.81 -22.52
N ARG A 123 -6.85 -1.64 -22.59
CA ARG A 123 -8.25 -1.25 -22.48
C ARG A 123 -8.99 -2.18 -21.51
N PRO A 124 -10.04 -1.66 -20.86
CA PRO A 124 -11.00 -2.46 -20.10
C PRO A 124 -11.52 -3.66 -20.91
N ILE A 125 -11.85 -4.76 -20.23
CA ILE A 125 -12.51 -5.93 -20.84
C ILE A 125 -14.00 -5.70 -21.10
N ILE A 126 -14.57 -4.70 -20.41
CA ILE A 126 -15.95 -4.27 -20.54
C ILE A 126 -16.02 -2.89 -21.21
N ASP A 127 -17.17 -2.56 -21.79
CA ASP A 127 -17.40 -1.26 -22.41
C ASP A 127 -17.61 -0.16 -21.35
N ARG A 128 -16.51 0.30 -20.75
CA ARG A 128 -16.46 1.47 -19.86
C ARG A 128 -15.14 2.23 -20.01
N PRO A 129 -15.06 3.51 -19.60
CA PRO A 129 -13.81 4.25 -19.59
C PRO A 129 -12.74 3.57 -18.73
N PRO A 130 -11.44 3.64 -19.12
CA PRO A 130 -10.36 3.11 -18.31
C PRO A 130 -10.27 3.85 -16.97
N CYS A 131 -10.26 3.09 -15.89
CA CYS A 131 -10.01 3.55 -14.54
C CYS A 131 -8.54 3.28 -14.17
N TYR A 132 -7.92 4.26 -13.54
CA TYR A 132 -6.59 4.19 -12.98
C TYR A 132 -6.50 5.30 -11.93
N TYR A 133 -5.73 5.08 -10.88
CA TYR A 133 -5.62 6.06 -9.79
C TYR A 133 -4.64 7.19 -10.16
N GLY A 134 -3.54 6.84 -10.84
CA GLY A 134 -2.49 7.77 -11.24
C GLY A 134 -2.68 8.38 -12.62
N ARG A 135 -1.60 8.49 -13.39
CA ARG A 135 -1.68 8.87 -14.82
C ARG A 135 -1.63 7.65 -15.72
N ILE A 136 -2.11 7.80 -16.94
CA ILE A 136 -1.83 6.87 -18.03
C ILE A 136 -0.38 7.10 -18.52
N LEU A 137 0.39 6.03 -18.60
CA LEU A 137 1.76 6.00 -19.12
C LEU A 137 1.72 5.62 -20.60
N GLU A 138 2.70 6.08 -21.37
CA GLU A 138 2.75 5.87 -22.81
C GLU A 138 2.91 4.39 -23.16
N ASP A 139 3.84 3.69 -22.50
CA ASP A 139 4.17 2.29 -22.78
C ASP A 139 4.71 1.54 -21.55
N GLU A 140 5.05 0.25 -21.75
CA GLU A 140 5.70 -0.60 -20.76
C GLU A 140 7.04 -0.06 -20.26
N TYR A 141 7.78 0.64 -21.13
CA TYR A 141 9.10 1.15 -20.81
C TYR A 141 9.01 2.31 -19.83
N GLU A 142 8.05 3.22 -20.02
CA GLU A 142 7.76 4.26 -19.05
C GLU A 142 7.28 3.65 -17.72
N PHE A 143 6.42 2.63 -17.77
CA PHE A 143 5.95 1.92 -16.58
C PHE A 143 7.11 1.33 -15.78
N ILE A 144 8.00 0.56 -16.41
CA ILE A 144 9.05 -0.15 -15.68
C ILE A 144 10.08 0.82 -15.10
N ASN A 145 10.41 1.92 -15.79
CA ASN A 145 11.28 2.96 -15.25
C ASN A 145 10.66 3.63 -14.02
N LYS A 146 9.38 4.00 -14.11
CA LYS A 146 8.68 4.63 -12.99
C LYS A 146 8.54 3.68 -11.80
N TYR A 147 8.19 2.42 -12.05
CA TYR A 147 8.09 1.39 -11.04
C TYR A 147 9.43 1.18 -10.33
N ARG A 148 10.53 1.05 -11.09
CA ARG A 148 11.90 0.95 -10.56
C ARG A 148 12.21 2.12 -9.64
N ASP A 149 12.05 3.35 -10.12
CA ASP A 149 12.50 4.53 -9.37
C ASP A 149 11.71 4.70 -8.07
N VAL A 150 10.41 4.38 -8.08
CA VAL A 150 9.56 4.41 -6.89
C VAL A 150 9.92 3.29 -5.91
N VAL A 151 10.03 2.05 -6.37
CA VAL A 151 10.32 0.90 -5.49
C VAL A 151 11.70 1.01 -4.85
N LEU A 152 12.71 1.51 -5.59
CA LEU A 152 14.03 1.76 -5.03
C LEU A 152 14.00 2.92 -4.02
N ALA A 153 13.21 3.97 -4.26
CA ALA A 153 13.06 5.05 -3.28
C ALA A 153 12.38 4.58 -1.99
N ILE A 154 11.39 3.70 -2.08
CA ILE A 154 10.77 3.04 -0.92
C ILE A 154 11.81 2.18 -0.19
N ALA A 155 12.59 1.39 -0.92
CA ALA A 155 13.67 0.58 -0.35
C ALA A 155 14.78 1.42 0.30
N GLU A 156 15.02 2.64 -0.19
CA GLU A 156 15.95 3.63 0.35
C GLU A 156 15.41 4.40 1.56
N GLU A 157 14.14 4.22 1.93
CA GLU A 157 13.55 4.82 3.13
C GLU A 157 13.67 3.90 4.36
N PRO A 158 14.42 4.26 5.41
CA PRO A 158 14.64 3.38 6.57
C PRO A 158 13.41 3.21 7.48
N THR A 159 12.43 4.10 7.40
CA THR A 159 11.21 4.01 8.22
C THR A 159 10.18 3.02 7.69
N ILE A 160 10.31 2.56 6.44
CA ILE A 160 9.37 1.66 5.78
C ILE A 160 9.88 0.22 5.89
N CYS A 161 9.01 -0.67 6.37
CA CYS A 161 9.30 -2.09 6.58
C CYS A 161 8.80 -3.00 5.44
N GLY A 162 8.01 -2.47 4.50
CA GLY A 162 7.51 -3.24 3.38
C GLY A 162 6.62 -2.42 2.44
N PHE A 163 6.27 -3.02 1.30
CA PHE A 163 5.35 -2.40 0.36
C PHE A 163 4.51 -3.43 -0.41
N CYS A 164 3.39 -2.99 -0.95
CA CYS A 164 2.52 -3.75 -1.85
C CYS A 164 2.05 -2.86 -3.01
N TYR A 165 2.27 -3.32 -4.24
CA TYR A 165 1.88 -2.60 -5.46
C TYR A 165 0.42 -2.90 -5.83
N THR A 166 -0.34 -1.87 -6.15
CA THR A 166 -1.72 -1.99 -6.67
C THR A 166 -1.70 -1.91 -8.20
N GLN A 167 -1.90 -3.00 -8.94
CA GLN A 167 -2.36 -4.34 -8.52
C GLN A 167 -1.80 -5.47 -9.40
N LEU A 168 -2.12 -6.74 -9.07
CA LEU A 168 -1.61 -7.90 -9.81
C LEU A 168 -2.16 -7.94 -11.26
N TYR A 169 -3.47 -7.83 -11.45
CA TYR A 169 -4.11 -7.89 -12.77
C TYR A 169 -5.24 -6.86 -12.87
N ASP A 170 -5.61 -6.51 -14.10
CA ASP A 170 -6.73 -5.59 -14.36
C ASP A 170 -8.06 -6.15 -13.87
N ILE A 171 -8.90 -5.28 -13.29
CA ILE A 171 -10.23 -5.63 -12.81
C ILE A 171 -11.27 -4.82 -13.58
N GLU A 172 -11.98 -5.49 -14.48
CA GLU A 172 -13.04 -4.95 -15.32
C GLU A 172 -12.57 -3.75 -16.17
N GLY A 173 -12.60 -2.54 -15.61
CA GLY A 173 -12.04 -1.34 -16.24
C GLY A 173 -10.92 -0.66 -15.48
N GLU A 174 -10.49 -1.16 -14.32
CA GLU A 174 -9.21 -0.78 -13.74
C GLU A 174 -8.07 -1.45 -14.52
N ILE A 175 -7.23 -0.64 -15.17
CA ILE A 175 -6.20 -1.12 -16.12
C ILE A 175 -4.76 -0.97 -15.61
N ASN A 176 -4.58 -0.89 -14.30
CA ASN A 176 -3.31 -0.67 -13.61
C ASN A 176 -2.60 -1.94 -13.10
N GLY A 177 -3.06 -3.12 -13.55
CA GLY A 177 -2.44 -4.40 -13.22
C GLY A 177 -1.10 -4.63 -13.92
N PHE A 178 -0.23 -5.47 -13.36
CA PHE A 178 0.90 -6.05 -14.09
C PHE A 178 0.46 -6.98 -15.22
N LEU A 179 -0.68 -7.63 -15.04
CA LEU A 179 -1.33 -8.46 -16.03
C LEU A 179 -2.63 -7.81 -16.53
N THR A 180 -3.03 -8.16 -17.75
CA THR A 180 -4.38 -7.90 -18.27
C THR A 180 -5.44 -8.70 -17.50
N TYR A 181 -6.71 -8.42 -17.78
CA TYR A 181 -7.83 -9.14 -17.20
C TYR A 181 -7.76 -10.65 -17.48
N ASP A 182 -7.28 -11.07 -18.65
CA ASP A 182 -7.10 -12.47 -19.04
C ASP A 182 -5.74 -13.07 -18.60
N ARG A 183 -5.05 -12.42 -17.63
CA ARG A 183 -3.80 -12.88 -17.02
C ARG A 183 -2.66 -13.02 -18.03
N LYS A 184 -2.62 -12.15 -19.02
CA LYS A 184 -1.44 -11.95 -19.88
C LYS A 184 -0.55 -10.87 -19.29
N TRP A 185 0.75 -11.13 -19.25
CA TRP A 185 1.72 -10.15 -18.79
C TRP A 185 1.70 -8.91 -19.68
N LYS A 186 1.50 -7.74 -19.06
CA LYS A 186 1.79 -6.46 -19.70
C LYS A 186 3.27 -6.12 -19.58
N ILE A 187 3.79 -6.39 -18.39
CA ILE A 187 5.19 -6.18 -18.01
C ILE A 187 5.88 -7.55 -17.96
N ASP A 188 7.08 -7.65 -18.52
CA ASP A 188 7.88 -8.86 -18.35
C ASP A 188 8.20 -9.06 -16.85
N PRO A 189 7.78 -10.19 -16.24
CA PRO A 189 8.07 -10.46 -14.84
C PRO A 189 9.57 -10.52 -14.52
N SER A 190 10.43 -10.78 -15.52
CA SER A 190 11.88 -10.77 -15.34
C SER A 190 12.43 -9.38 -14.98
N GLU A 191 11.80 -8.30 -15.46
CA GLU A 191 12.16 -6.92 -15.10
C GLU A 191 11.76 -6.61 -13.65
N ILE A 192 10.56 -7.03 -13.23
CA ILE A 192 10.08 -6.88 -11.84
C ILE A 192 11.01 -7.62 -10.89
N PHE A 193 11.37 -8.87 -11.24
CA PHE A 193 12.32 -9.67 -10.47
C PHE A 193 13.67 -8.97 -10.31
N ARG A 194 14.25 -8.43 -11.40
CA ARG A 194 15.51 -7.67 -11.35
C ARG A 194 15.44 -6.49 -10.39
N ILE A 195 14.34 -5.74 -10.39
CA ILE A 195 14.14 -4.60 -9.48
C ILE A 195 14.05 -5.07 -8.03
N HIS A 196 13.32 -6.16 -7.76
CA HIS A 196 13.17 -6.69 -6.40
C HIS A 196 14.46 -7.30 -5.84
N GLN A 197 15.33 -7.86 -6.67
CA GLN A 197 16.68 -8.26 -6.23
C GLN A 197 17.48 -7.06 -5.70
N ARG A 198 17.43 -5.92 -6.39
CA ARG A 198 18.08 -4.67 -5.94
C ARG A 198 17.49 -4.15 -4.64
N VAL A 199 16.17 -4.28 -4.44
CA VAL A 199 15.53 -3.97 -3.15
C VAL A 199 16.15 -4.82 -2.03
N GLY A 200 16.27 -6.14 -2.26
CA GLY A 200 16.90 -7.06 -1.31
C GLY A 200 18.34 -6.66 -0.95
N GLU A 201 19.14 -6.26 -1.94
CA GLU A 201 20.50 -5.75 -1.71
C GLU A 201 20.55 -4.46 -0.88
N ILE A 202 19.63 -3.52 -1.12
CA ILE A 202 19.55 -2.26 -0.35
C ILE A 202 19.15 -2.55 1.09
N VAL A 203 18.11 -3.35 1.29
CA VAL A 203 17.59 -3.66 2.63
C VAL A 203 18.61 -4.47 3.44
N SER A 204 19.31 -5.41 2.82
CA SER A 204 20.32 -6.24 3.50
C SER A 204 21.51 -5.44 4.04
N LYS A 205 21.80 -4.27 3.47
CA LYS A 205 22.90 -3.39 3.95
C LYS A 205 22.51 -2.56 5.19
N ARG A 206 21.26 -2.62 5.63
CA ARG A 206 20.74 -1.89 6.81
C ARG A 206 20.71 -2.75 8.07
N LEU A 207 20.74 -4.07 7.90
CA LEU A 207 20.79 -5.06 8.98
C LEU A 207 22.24 -5.27 9.42
#